data_AF-A0A5K0VIA4-F1
#
_entry.id   AF-A0A5K0VIA4-F1
#
_cell.length_a   1.000
_cell.length_b   1.000
_cell.length_c   1.000
_cell.angle_alpha   90.00
_cell.angle_beta   90.00
_cell.angle_gamma   90.00
#
_symmetry.space_group_name_H-M   'P 1'
#
loop_
_entity.id
_entity.type
_entity.pdbx_description
1 polymer ?
#
loop_
_entity_poly.entity_id
_entity_poly.type
_entity_poly.pdbx_seq_one_letter_code
_entity_poly.pdbx_strand_id
1 'polypeptide(L)' 'LFRFGFKLNCALNTQREYEEFKVRINALVAKAQKVPEEGWTMQDGTPWPGNNVRDHPGMIQ' A
#
# COMPACT_ATOMS: atom_id res chain seq x y z
N LEU A 1 33.73 -0.39 -19.10
CA LEU A 1 33.14 0.88 -18.63
C LEU A 1 31.61 0.95 -18.83
N PHE A 2 31.08 0.77 -20.05
CA PHE A 2 29.62 0.80 -20.31
C PHE A 2 28.76 -0.17 -19.51
N ARG A 3 29.22 -1.42 -19.30
CA ARG A 3 28.46 -2.45 -18.58
C ARG A 3 28.39 -2.23 -17.06
N PHE A 4 29.33 -1.44 -16.51
CA PHE A 4 29.34 -1.07 -15.09
C PHE A 4 28.39 0.10 -14.81
N GLY A 5 28.33 1.10 -15.71
CA GLY A 5 27.41 2.24 -15.59
C GLY A 5 25.92 1.87 -15.67
N PHE A 6 25.56 0.85 -16.45
CA PHE A 6 24.17 0.37 -16.56
C PHE A 6 23.73 -0.44 -15.33
N LYS A 7 24.61 -1.31 -14.79
CA LYS A 7 24.34 -2.06 -13.56
C LYS A 7 24.20 -1.14 -12.34
N LEU A 8 25.04 -0.10 -12.24
CA LEU A 8 24.96 0.88 -11.15
C LEU A 8 23.67 1.70 -11.23
N ASN A 9 23.26 2.16 -12.43
CA ASN A 9 21.99 2.86 -12.62
C ASN A 9 20.76 1.99 -12.29
N CYS A 10 20.77 0.72 -12.70
CA CYS A 10 19.68 -0.22 -12.36
C CYS A 10 19.53 -0.40 -10.84
N ALA A 11 20.65 -0.59 -10.13
CA ALA A 11 20.64 -0.74 -8.67
C ALA A 11 20.21 0.54 -7.92
N LEU A 12 20.54 1.72 -8.46
CA LEU A 12 20.08 3.00 -7.89
C LEU A 12 18.58 3.24 -8.15
N ASN A 13 18.08 2.82 -9.31
CA ASN A 13 16.66 2.93 -9.63
C ASN A 13 15.79 2.02 -8.75
N THR A 14 16.21 0.76 -8.52
CA THR A 14 15.47 -0.13 -7.61
C THR A 14 15.46 0.38 -6.17
N GLN A 15 16.55 1.00 -5.72
CA GLN A 15 16.61 1.62 -4.39
C GLN A 15 15.67 2.82 -4.28
N ARG A 16 15.58 3.67 -5.31
CA ARG A 16 14.62 4.80 -5.33
C ARG A 16 13.18 4.29 -5.31
N GLU A 17 12.85 3.34 -6.17
CA GLU A 17 11.49 2.77 -6.25
C GLU A 17 11.07 2.12 -4.92
N TYR A 18 12.01 1.45 -4.24
CA TYR A 18 11.78 0.89 -2.91
C TYR A 18 11.46 1.96 -1.87
N GLU A 19 12.24 3.04 -1.81
CA GLU A 19 11.99 4.12 -0.85
C GLU A 19 10.66 4.83 -1.13
N GLU A 20 10.32 5.07 -2.40
CA GLU A 20 9.01 5.62 -2.78
C GLU A 20 7.85 4.70 -2.37
N PHE A 21 7.99 3.39 -2.61
CA PHE A 21 7.01 2.40 -2.19
C PHE A 21 6.84 2.39 -0.66
N LYS A 22 7.95 2.39 0.08
CA LYS A 22 7.97 2.41 1.55
C LYS A 22 7.24 3.64 2.10
N VAL A 23 7.48 4.83 1.53
CA VAL A 23 6.79 6.05 1.95
C VAL A 23 5.28 5.94 1.71
N ARG A 24 4.84 5.43 0.54
CA ARG A 24 3.42 5.23 0.23
C ARG A 24 2.74 4.26 1.20
N ILE A 25 3.40 3.13 1.51
CA ILE A 25 2.88 2.16 2.47
C ILE A 25 2.78 2.76 3.87
N ASN A 26 3.80 3.48 4.33
CA ASN A 26 3.77 4.12 5.65
C ASN A 26 2.64 5.15 5.78
N ALA A 27 2.34 5.89 4.71
CA ALA A 27 1.19 6.80 4.70
C ALA A 27 -0.14 6.04 4.84
N LEU A 28 -0.28 4.88 4.20
CA LEU A 28 -1.46 4.02 4.34
C LEU A 28 -1.57 3.45 5.76
N VAL A 29 -0.47 2.98 6.34
CA VAL A 29 -0.43 2.49 7.72
C VAL A 29 -0.82 3.58 8.70
N ALA A 30 -0.29 4.80 8.55
CA ALA A 30 -0.64 5.94 9.38
C ALA A 30 -2.13 6.30 9.27
N LYS A 31 -2.71 6.22 8.05
CA LYS A 31 -4.14 6.42 7.83
C LYS A 31 -4.98 5.34 8.53
N ALA A 32 -4.53 4.08 8.47
CA ALA A 32 -5.23 2.94 9.06
C ALA A 32 -5.26 2.94 10.60
N GLN A 33 -4.37 3.68 11.27
CA GLN A 33 -4.36 3.77 12.74
C GLN A 33 -5.63 4.41 13.33
N LYS A 34 -6.34 5.24 12.57
CA LYS A 34 -7.59 5.89 13.00
C LYS A 34 -8.75 5.23 12.28
N VAL A 35 -9.40 4.29 12.95
CA VAL A 35 -10.60 3.63 12.43
C VAL A 35 -11.75 4.66 12.41
N PRO A 36 -12.41 4.90 11.26
CA PRO A 36 -13.57 5.78 11.19
C PRO A 36 -14.75 5.22 11.99
N GLU A 37 -15.60 6.08 12.57
CA GLU A 37 -16.79 5.65 13.32
C GLU A 37 -17.81 4.91 12.43
N GLU A 38 -17.92 5.32 11.16
CA GLU A 38 -18.79 4.69 10.15
C GLU A 38 -18.16 3.44 9.51
N GLY A 39 -16.94 3.06 9.93
CA GLY A 39 -16.17 1.97 9.35
C GLY A 39 -15.35 2.37 8.13
N TRP A 40 -14.61 1.42 7.57
CA TRP A 40 -13.81 1.66 6.38
C TRP A 40 -14.67 1.67 5.13
N THR A 41 -14.33 2.55 4.19
CA THR A 41 -14.92 2.62 2.85
C THR A 41 -13.85 2.33 1.81
N MET A 42 -14.27 1.77 0.69
CA MET A 42 -13.44 1.61 -0.51
C MET A 42 -13.28 2.96 -1.24
N GLN A 43 -12.42 2.99 -2.27
CA GLN A 43 -12.20 4.20 -3.07
C GLN A 43 -13.43 4.64 -3.86
N ASP A 44 -14.33 3.71 -4.19
CA ASP A 44 -15.59 3.95 -4.88
C ASP A 44 -16.72 4.44 -3.94
N GLY A 45 -16.43 4.56 -2.63
CA GLY A 45 -17.38 4.99 -1.61
C GLY A 45 -18.25 3.86 -1.04
N THR A 46 -18.10 2.63 -1.53
CA THR A 46 -18.81 1.49 -0.92
C THR A 46 -18.22 1.13 0.44
N PRO A 47 -19.04 0.69 1.42
CA PRO A 47 -18.51 0.25 2.71
C PRO A 47 -17.67 -1.02 2.53
N TRP A 48 -16.55 -1.13 3.24
CA TRP A 48 -15.72 -2.32 3.20
C TRP A 48 -16.50 -3.50 3.84
N PRO A 49 -16.68 -4.62 3.12
CA PRO A 49 -17.34 -5.83 3.63
C PRO A 49 -16.79 -6.41 4.95
N GLY A 50 -15.56 -6.05 5.34
CA GLY A 50 -14.83 -6.56 6.49
C GLY A 50 -14.92 -5.65 7.73
N ASN A 51 -15.79 -4.64 7.73
CA ASN A 51 -16.01 -3.77 8.89
C ASN A 51 -16.51 -4.55 10.12
N ASN A 52 -17.21 -5.68 9.94
CA ASN A 52 -17.61 -6.56 11.02
C ASN A 52 -16.77 -7.86 11.02
N VAL A 53 -15.83 -7.96 11.96
CA VAL A 53 -14.93 -9.13 12.08
C VAL A 53 -15.68 -10.44 12.30
N ARG A 54 -16.87 -10.40 12.91
CA ARG A 54 -17.67 -11.59 13.24
C ARG A 54 -18.65 -12.00 12.13
N ASP A 55 -18.97 -11.07 11.24
CA ASP A 55 -19.99 -11.26 10.21
C ASP A 55 -19.56 -10.50 8.95
N HIS A 56 -18.64 -11.11 8.21
CA HIS A 56 -18.22 -10.64 6.89
C HIS A 56 -18.24 -11.80 5.91
N PRO A 57 -18.67 -11.57 4.66
CA PRO A 57 -18.53 -12.56 3.60
C PRO A 57 -17.04 -12.87 3.37
N GLY A 58 -16.73 -14.09 2.95
CA GLY A 58 -15.37 -14.44 2.53
C GLY A 58 -14.95 -13.55 1.35
N MET A 59 -13.81 -12.87 1.50
CA MET A 59 -13.26 -11.98 0.45
C MET A 59 -12.18 -12.71 -0.35
N ILE A 60 -12.31 -12.68 -1.67
CA ILE A 60 -11.28 -13.10 -2.63
C ILE A 60 -11.01 -11.89 -3.54
N GLN A 61 -9.74 -11.61 -3.83
CA GLN A 61 -9.29 -10.49 -4.66
C GLN A 61 -8.76 -10.99 -6.00
#